data_AF-L7KQ12-F1
#
_entry.id   AF-L7KQ12-F1
#
_cell.length_a   1.000
_cell.length_b   1.000
_cell.length_c   1.000
_cell.angle_alpha   90.00
_cell.angle_beta   90.00
_cell.angle_gamma   90.00
#
_symmetry.space_group_name_H-M   'P 1'
#
loop_
_entity.id
_entity.type
_entity.pdbx_description
1 polymer ?
#
loop_
_entity_poly.entity_id
_entity_poly.type
_entity_poly.pdbx_seq_one_letter_code
_entity_poly.pdbx_strand_id
1 'polypeptide(L)'
;MIGWLAALRSADSSEAGTLAEAVAHAAATVSGVDFDEVVARGRAAVERGMCCDIYQLPENELDGPAAIVGTDVGATSVYDVRRFTYRAGSSLKEVRAAEEALGVPLPPRWVDYLTGPSVLDLFDGEEYLDIFTPADIVDVTNAYFEWVPRIGAAMIAGDGGSGRLLLDTRVGDDSPVVFSYSGGDDGWEGTTVQADSIDDFIASAEAGTLEVVFDDAREYRPRV
;
A
#
# COMPACT_ATOMS: atom_id res chain seq x y z
N MET A 1 10.38 -20.75 -13.62
CA MET A 1 9.52 -20.82 -12.41
C MET A 1 9.88 -19.61 -11.59
N ILE A 2 8.90 -18.75 -11.31
CA ILE A 2 9.14 -17.50 -10.59
C ILE A 2 9.29 -17.81 -9.10
N GLY A 3 10.39 -17.35 -8.50
CA GLY A 3 10.61 -17.42 -7.06
C GLY A 3 10.19 -16.13 -6.37
N TRP A 4 9.85 -16.23 -5.09
CA TRP A 4 9.48 -15.12 -4.24
C TRP A 4 10.30 -15.15 -2.95
N LEU A 5 10.59 -13.96 -2.42
CA LEU A 5 11.34 -13.77 -1.20
C LEU A 5 10.68 -12.68 -0.35
N ALA A 6 10.36 -13.00 0.89
CA ALA A 6 10.04 -12.04 1.93
C ALA A 6 11.29 -11.78 2.78
N ALA A 7 11.67 -10.52 2.96
CA ALA A 7 12.77 -10.11 3.81
C ALA A 7 12.28 -9.14 4.88
N LEU A 8 12.52 -9.49 6.14
CA LEU A 8 12.20 -8.62 7.28
C LEU A 8 13.39 -7.72 7.60
N ARG A 9 13.17 -6.42 7.73
CA ARG A 9 14.18 -5.44 8.13
C ARG A 9 13.63 -4.42 9.10
N SER A 10 14.52 -3.68 9.75
CA SER A 10 14.13 -2.52 10.55
C SER A 10 13.54 -1.44 9.65
N ALA A 11 12.44 -0.83 10.09
CA ALA A 11 11.77 0.26 9.38
C ALA A 11 12.68 1.50 9.21
N ASP A 12 13.63 1.72 10.12
CA ASP A 12 14.59 2.83 10.05
C ASP A 12 15.76 2.58 9.09
N SER A 13 15.88 1.36 8.57
CA SER A 13 16.92 1.03 7.59
C SER A 13 16.52 1.59 6.24
N SER A 14 17.36 2.48 5.68
CA SER A 14 17.22 2.89 4.29
C SER A 14 17.38 1.67 3.38
N GLU A 15 16.36 1.35 2.61
CA GLU A 15 16.47 0.34 1.57
C GLU A 15 17.22 0.95 0.39
N ALA A 16 18.48 0.54 0.22
CA ALA A 16 19.31 0.93 -0.90
C ALA A 16 20.31 -0.20 -1.18
N GLY A 17 20.54 -0.47 -2.46
CA GLY A 17 21.54 -1.43 -2.91
C GLY A 17 20.96 -2.60 -3.69
N THR A 18 21.63 -3.74 -3.56
CA THR A 18 21.38 -4.96 -4.32
C THR A 18 20.56 -5.96 -3.51
N LEU A 19 19.89 -6.90 -4.18
CA LEU A 19 19.12 -7.94 -3.52
C LEU A 19 19.97 -8.77 -2.53
N ALA A 20 21.24 -9.03 -2.86
CA ALA A 20 22.15 -9.72 -1.97
C ALA A 20 22.41 -8.94 -0.67
N GLU A 21 22.54 -7.62 -0.74
CA GLU A 21 22.71 -6.76 0.44
C GLU A 21 21.43 -6.75 1.29
N ALA A 22 20.26 -6.62 0.67
CA ALA A 22 18.98 -6.69 1.38
C ALA A 22 18.83 -8.01 2.14
N VAL A 23 19.13 -9.15 1.51
CA VAL A 23 19.11 -10.47 2.15
C VAL A 23 20.13 -10.57 3.29
N ALA A 24 21.33 -10.04 3.10
CA ALA A 24 22.39 -10.09 4.12
C ALA A 24 22.05 -9.24 5.37
N HIS A 25 21.30 -8.15 5.18
CA HIS A 25 20.88 -7.24 6.25
C HIS A 25 19.49 -7.57 6.82
N ALA A 26 18.77 -8.52 6.24
CA ALA A 26 17.48 -8.96 6.74
C ALA A 26 17.63 -9.67 8.10
N ALA A 27 16.73 -9.36 9.02
CA ALA A 27 16.61 -10.05 10.30
C ALA A 27 16.10 -11.50 10.12
N ALA A 28 15.26 -11.71 9.10
CA ALA A 28 14.76 -13.01 8.70
C ALA A 28 14.36 -12.99 7.23
N THR A 29 14.41 -14.16 6.60
CA THR A 29 13.95 -14.34 5.21
C THR A 29 13.07 -15.58 5.10
N VAL A 30 12.08 -15.49 4.22
CA VAL A 30 11.24 -16.61 3.78
C VAL A 30 11.21 -16.60 2.27
N SER A 31 11.36 -17.75 1.63
CA SER A 31 11.31 -17.86 0.17
C SER A 31 10.49 -19.06 -0.26
N GLY A 32 9.95 -18.98 -1.47
CA GLY A 32 9.10 -20.02 -2.05
C GLY A 32 8.75 -19.71 -3.49
N VAL A 33 7.93 -20.56 -4.10
CA VAL A 33 7.43 -20.37 -5.47
C VAL A 33 5.96 -19.99 -5.51
N ASP A 34 5.28 -20.12 -4.38
CA ASP A 34 3.91 -19.67 -4.14
C ASP A 34 3.94 -18.27 -3.53
N PHE A 35 3.39 -17.30 -4.25
CA PHE A 35 3.33 -15.91 -3.83
C PHE A 35 2.52 -15.74 -2.53
N ASP A 36 1.33 -16.33 -2.46
CA ASP A 36 0.40 -16.17 -1.35
C ASP A 36 1.01 -16.72 -0.06
N GLU A 37 1.71 -17.86 -0.14
CA GLU A 37 2.39 -18.45 1.01
C GLU A 37 3.52 -17.54 1.52
N VAL A 38 4.36 -17.01 0.62
CA VAL A 38 5.48 -16.14 0.99
C VAL A 38 4.99 -14.84 1.62
N VAL A 39 3.97 -14.22 1.03
CA VAL A 39 3.35 -13.01 1.56
C VAL A 39 2.73 -13.28 2.93
N ALA A 40 1.91 -14.33 3.08
CA ALA A 40 1.26 -14.64 4.35
C ALA A 40 2.29 -14.85 5.49
N ARG A 41 3.38 -15.56 5.21
CA ARG A 41 4.45 -15.81 6.18
C ARG A 41 5.27 -14.56 6.49
N GLY A 42 5.61 -13.75 5.48
CA GLY A 42 6.31 -12.48 5.67
C GLY A 42 5.50 -11.51 6.53
N ARG A 43 4.22 -11.33 6.18
CA ARG A 43 3.27 -10.48 6.91
C ARG A 43 3.07 -10.88 8.36
N ALA A 44 2.99 -12.19 8.63
CA ALA A 44 2.80 -12.70 9.99
C ALA A 44 4.01 -12.43 10.90
N ALA A 45 5.19 -12.19 10.33
CA ALA A 45 6.40 -11.90 11.06
C ALA A 45 6.65 -10.39 11.27
N VAL A 46 5.82 -9.51 10.70
CA VAL A 46 5.98 -8.06 10.87
C VAL A 46 5.63 -7.64 12.29
N GLU A 47 6.60 -7.05 12.97
CA GLU A 47 6.46 -6.47 14.30
C GLU A 47 6.64 -4.94 14.28
N ARG A 48 6.31 -4.26 15.38
CA ARG A 48 6.54 -2.80 15.48
C ARG A 48 8.01 -2.46 15.27
N GLY A 49 8.28 -1.47 14.43
CA GLY A 49 9.64 -1.05 14.05
C GLY A 49 10.29 -1.94 12.98
N MET A 50 9.55 -2.93 12.45
CA MET A 50 9.95 -3.74 11.31
C MET A 50 9.05 -3.46 10.10
N CYS A 51 9.59 -3.72 8.92
CA CYS A 51 8.85 -3.90 7.69
C CYS A 51 9.24 -5.21 7.02
N CYS A 52 8.41 -5.67 6.09
CA CYS A 52 8.68 -6.83 5.26
C CYS A 52 8.60 -6.43 3.80
N ASP A 53 9.70 -6.57 3.07
CA ASP A 53 9.73 -6.39 1.62
C ASP A 53 9.54 -7.73 0.94
N ILE A 54 8.72 -7.75 -0.11
CA ILE A 54 8.44 -8.92 -0.95
C ILE A 54 9.09 -8.68 -2.30
N TYR A 55 10.03 -9.55 -2.66
CA TYR A 55 10.76 -9.51 -3.92
C TYR A 55 10.33 -10.66 -4.84
N GLN A 56 10.12 -10.33 -6.11
CA GLN A 56 9.97 -11.29 -7.19
C GLN A 56 11.34 -11.63 -7.76
N LEU A 57 11.80 -12.85 -7.56
CA LEU A 57 13.11 -13.29 -8.02
C LEU A 57 13.08 -13.52 -9.54
N PRO A 58 14.11 -13.06 -10.29
CA PRO A 58 14.30 -13.44 -11.68
C PRO A 58 14.35 -14.97 -11.81
N GLU A 59 13.91 -15.51 -12.95
CA GLU A 59 13.92 -16.95 -13.16
C GLU A 59 15.34 -17.51 -13.07
N ASN A 60 15.59 -18.30 -12.02
CA ASN A 60 16.88 -18.95 -11.79
C ASN A 60 16.74 -20.24 -11.00
N GLU A 61 17.75 -21.11 -11.08
CA GLU A 61 17.86 -22.30 -10.26
C GLU A 61 18.72 -21.96 -9.02
N LEU A 62 18.11 -21.32 -8.02
CA LEU A 62 18.75 -21.11 -6.72
C LEU A 62 18.30 -22.16 -5.71
N ASP A 63 19.26 -22.71 -4.97
CA ASP A 63 19.02 -23.63 -3.85
C ASP A 63 18.47 -22.92 -2.58
N GLY A 64 18.27 -21.60 -2.64
CA GLY A 64 17.68 -20.79 -1.57
C GLY A 64 18.25 -19.36 -1.48
N PRO A 65 17.79 -18.53 -0.52
CA PRO A 65 18.16 -17.12 -0.41
C PRO A 65 19.66 -16.89 -0.21
N ALA A 66 20.34 -17.79 0.52
CA ALA A 66 21.78 -17.70 0.76
C ALA A 66 22.61 -17.89 -0.52
N ALA A 67 22.04 -18.53 -1.55
CA ALA A 67 22.71 -18.75 -2.84
C ALA A 67 22.66 -17.52 -3.76
N ILE A 68 21.93 -16.45 -3.38
CA ILE A 68 21.82 -15.22 -4.16
C ILE A 68 23.16 -14.47 -4.24
N VAL A 69 23.99 -14.54 -3.19
CA VAL A 69 25.24 -13.78 -3.10
C VAL A 69 26.23 -14.19 -4.19
N GLY A 70 26.75 -13.20 -4.93
CA GLY A 70 27.72 -13.42 -6.00
C GLY A 70 27.12 -13.90 -7.32
N THR A 71 25.80 -13.87 -7.46
CA THR A 71 25.07 -14.14 -8.71
C THR A 71 24.54 -12.84 -9.33
N ASP A 72 24.18 -12.89 -10.62
CA ASP A 72 23.53 -11.75 -11.30
C ASP A 72 22.21 -11.34 -10.63
N VAL A 73 21.46 -12.32 -10.11
CA VAL A 73 20.24 -12.06 -9.33
C VAL A 73 20.57 -11.33 -8.03
N GLY A 74 21.68 -11.68 -7.38
CA GLY A 74 22.15 -10.96 -6.20
C GLY A 74 22.60 -9.55 -6.47
N ALA A 75 23.11 -9.26 -7.67
CA ALA A 75 23.52 -7.92 -8.09
C ALA A 75 22.35 -7.04 -8.58
N THR A 76 21.16 -7.60 -8.74
CA THR A 76 19.97 -6.87 -9.19
C THR A 76 19.58 -5.80 -8.17
N SER A 77 19.17 -4.63 -8.62
CA SER A 77 18.70 -3.58 -7.71
C SER A 77 17.42 -4.04 -7.03
N VAL A 78 17.30 -3.80 -5.73
CA VAL A 78 16.07 -4.10 -4.98
C VAL A 78 14.84 -3.42 -5.59
N TYR A 79 14.99 -2.24 -6.20
CA TYR A 79 13.89 -1.53 -6.84
C TYR A 79 13.39 -2.20 -8.12
N ASP A 80 14.21 -3.03 -8.77
CA ASP A 80 13.79 -3.74 -9.99
C ASP A 80 12.94 -4.99 -9.68
N VAL A 81 13.02 -5.50 -8.45
CA VAL A 81 12.45 -6.79 -8.06
C VAL A 81 11.50 -6.71 -6.87
N ARG A 82 11.49 -5.62 -6.10
CA ARG A 82 10.52 -5.42 -5.01
C ARG A 82 9.14 -5.20 -5.60
N ARG A 83 8.15 -5.89 -5.03
CA ARG A 83 6.75 -5.80 -5.45
C ARG A 83 5.84 -5.30 -4.34
N PHE A 84 6.15 -5.63 -3.08
CA PHE A 84 5.36 -5.18 -1.94
C PHE A 84 6.27 -4.79 -0.79
N THR A 85 5.83 -3.81 0.00
CA THR A 85 6.36 -3.55 1.33
C THR A 85 5.20 -3.59 2.30
N TYR A 86 5.38 -4.27 3.42
CA TYR A 86 4.43 -4.32 4.52
C TYR A 86 5.02 -3.64 5.75
N ARG A 87 4.20 -2.84 6.43
CA ARG A 87 4.52 -2.23 7.72
C ARG A 87 3.63 -2.82 8.81
N ALA A 88 4.05 -2.63 10.07
CA ALA A 88 3.18 -2.94 11.21
C ALA A 88 1.92 -2.05 11.15
N GLY A 89 0.77 -2.61 11.53
CA GLY A 89 -0.44 -1.80 11.64
C GLY A 89 -0.32 -0.70 12.69
N SER A 90 -1.05 0.39 12.46
CA SER A 90 -1.11 1.51 13.37
C SER A 90 -1.85 1.15 14.64
N SER A 91 -1.50 1.80 15.74
CA SER A 91 -2.30 1.73 16.95
C SER A 91 -3.65 2.41 16.73
N LEU A 92 -4.69 1.91 17.42
CA LEU A 92 -6.00 2.57 17.42
C LEU A 92 -5.91 4.03 17.87
N LYS A 93 -4.97 4.36 18.77
CA LYS A 93 -4.73 5.74 19.23
C LYS A 93 -4.29 6.66 18.08
N GLU A 94 -3.40 6.20 17.21
CA GLU A 94 -2.96 6.97 16.04
C GLU A 94 -4.11 7.20 15.06
N VAL A 95 -4.93 6.18 14.81
CA VAL A 95 -6.11 6.31 13.96
C VAL A 95 -7.13 7.29 14.55
N ARG A 96 -7.41 7.23 15.85
CA ARG A 96 -8.34 8.19 16.50
C ARG A 96 -7.80 9.62 16.49
N ALA A 97 -6.49 9.81 16.60
CA ALA A 97 -5.89 11.14 16.47
C ALA A 97 -6.05 11.69 15.05
N ALA A 98 -5.94 10.83 14.03
CA ALA A 98 -6.19 11.21 12.64
C ALA A 98 -7.65 11.63 12.40
N GLU A 99 -8.62 10.87 12.92
CA GLU A 99 -10.05 11.22 12.84
C GLU A 99 -10.36 12.55 13.54
N GLU A 100 -9.76 12.80 14.71
CA GLU A 100 -9.89 14.09 15.41
C GLU A 100 -9.36 15.25 14.57
N ALA A 101 -8.20 15.08 13.94
CA ALA A 101 -7.59 16.09 13.08
C ALA A 101 -8.39 16.34 11.78
N LEU A 102 -9.01 15.30 11.21
CA LEU A 102 -9.91 15.42 10.07
C LEU A 102 -11.25 16.04 10.46
N GLY A 103 -11.68 15.85 11.70
CA GLY A 103 -12.99 16.26 12.23
C GLY A 103 -14.13 15.31 11.84
N VAL A 104 -13.81 14.13 11.28
CA VAL A 104 -14.75 13.11 10.84
C VAL A 104 -14.17 11.71 11.10
N PRO A 105 -15.01 10.70 11.41
CA PRO A 105 -14.55 9.33 11.53
C PRO A 105 -14.15 8.75 10.18
N LEU A 106 -13.20 7.81 10.18
CA LEU A 106 -12.90 6.97 9.02
C LEU A 106 -13.88 5.79 8.99
N PRO A 107 -14.15 5.20 7.81
CA PRO A 107 -14.94 3.98 7.70
C PRO A 107 -14.40 2.86 8.63
N PRO A 108 -15.24 2.23 9.47
CA PRO A 108 -14.82 1.18 10.40
C PRO A 108 -13.98 0.07 9.73
N ARG A 109 -14.36 -0.37 8.54
CA ARG A 109 -13.63 -1.41 7.81
C ARG A 109 -12.21 -1.00 7.44
N TRP A 110 -12.01 0.27 7.10
CA TRP A 110 -10.70 0.86 6.84
C TRP A 110 -9.87 0.98 8.13
N VAL A 111 -10.51 1.36 9.24
CA VAL A 111 -9.87 1.38 10.56
C VAL A 111 -9.39 -0.02 10.97
N ASP A 112 -10.21 -1.05 10.76
CA ASP A 112 -9.85 -2.45 11.04
C ASP A 112 -8.64 -2.89 10.21
N TYR A 113 -8.58 -2.47 8.94
CA TYR A 113 -7.42 -2.73 8.09
C TYR A 113 -6.16 -2.04 8.62
N LEU A 114 -6.21 -0.72 8.87
CA LEU A 114 -5.07 0.06 9.36
C LEU A 114 -4.55 -0.40 10.72
N THR A 115 -5.41 -0.97 11.55
CA THR A 115 -5.06 -1.49 12.89
C THR A 115 -4.80 -2.99 12.93
N GLY A 116 -4.82 -3.66 11.77
CA GLY A 116 -4.46 -5.06 11.61
C GLY A 116 -2.99 -5.34 12.00
N PRO A 117 -2.57 -6.62 12.01
CA PRO A 117 -1.20 -6.98 12.39
C PRO A 117 -0.15 -6.35 11.46
N SER A 118 -0.42 -6.36 10.15
CA SER A 118 0.40 -5.73 9.13
C SER A 118 -0.45 -5.17 8.01
N VAL A 119 0.01 -4.07 7.45
CA VAL A 119 -0.67 -3.24 6.45
C VAL A 119 0.26 -3.12 5.25
N LEU A 120 -0.30 -3.25 4.05
CA LEU A 120 0.43 -2.91 2.83
C LEU A 120 0.87 -1.46 2.93
N ASP A 121 2.16 -1.22 2.77
CA ASP A 121 2.78 0.10 2.75
C ASP A 121 2.86 0.56 1.29
N LEU A 122 3.48 -0.27 0.46
CA LEU A 122 3.77 0.02 -0.93
C LEU A 122 3.53 -1.21 -1.79
N PHE A 123 2.97 -1.01 -2.97
CA PHE A 123 2.90 -1.97 -4.06
C PHE A 123 3.54 -1.35 -5.32
N ASP A 124 4.40 -2.12 -5.98
CA ASP A 124 5.21 -1.71 -7.14
C ASP A 124 5.12 -2.79 -8.23
N GLY A 125 4.01 -2.75 -8.97
CA GLY A 125 3.68 -3.68 -10.05
C GLY A 125 3.54 -2.96 -11.38
N GLU A 126 2.46 -3.26 -12.11
CA GLU A 126 2.07 -2.45 -13.27
C GLU A 126 1.60 -1.06 -12.84
N GLU A 127 0.97 -1.00 -11.67
CA GLU A 127 0.65 0.24 -10.97
C GLU A 127 1.55 0.41 -9.75
N TYR A 128 1.82 1.67 -9.41
CA TYR A 128 2.41 2.02 -8.12
C TYR A 128 1.30 2.44 -7.17
N LEU A 129 1.33 1.91 -5.95
CA LEU A 129 0.39 2.26 -4.90
C LEU A 129 1.13 2.46 -3.58
N ASP A 130 0.93 3.62 -2.96
CA ASP A 130 1.43 3.94 -1.62
C ASP A 130 0.22 4.15 -0.69
N ILE A 131 0.00 3.21 0.22
CA ILE A 131 -1.10 3.28 1.19
C ILE A 131 -0.68 4.18 2.34
N PHE A 132 -1.43 5.24 2.60
CA PHE A 132 -1.05 6.24 3.58
C PHE A 132 -1.15 5.75 5.03
N THR A 133 -0.21 6.19 5.87
CA THR A 133 -0.35 6.07 7.33
C THR A 133 -1.46 6.99 7.84
N PRO A 134 -1.99 6.81 9.06
CA PRO A 134 -2.98 7.74 9.61
C PRO A 134 -2.52 9.21 9.61
N ALA A 135 -1.22 9.46 9.80
CA ALA A 135 -0.67 10.82 9.73
C ALA A 135 -0.70 11.36 8.29
N ASP A 136 -0.27 10.55 7.32
CA ASP A 136 -0.28 10.94 5.90
C ASP A 136 -1.71 11.18 5.39
N ILE A 137 -2.69 10.37 5.84
CA ILE A 137 -4.12 10.58 5.53
C ILE A 137 -4.53 12.00 5.95
N VAL A 138 -4.14 12.45 7.15
CA VAL A 138 -4.45 13.81 7.65
C VAL A 138 -3.77 14.86 6.80
N ASP A 139 -2.47 14.72 6.59
CA ASP A 139 -1.66 15.74 5.92
C ASP A 139 -2.10 15.92 4.47
N VAL A 140 -2.26 14.82 3.73
CA VAL A 140 -2.64 14.85 2.32
C VAL A 140 -4.11 15.31 2.16
N THR A 141 -5.02 14.83 3.02
CA THR A 141 -6.43 15.26 2.96
C THR A 141 -6.59 16.75 3.30
N ASN A 142 -5.90 17.26 4.33
CA ASN A 142 -5.98 18.67 4.67
C ASN A 142 -5.34 19.56 3.61
N ALA A 143 -4.22 19.14 3.02
CA ALA A 143 -3.60 19.86 1.91
C ALA A 143 -4.55 19.97 0.71
N TYR A 144 -5.32 18.93 0.40
CA TYR A 144 -6.35 18.99 -0.63
C TYR A 144 -7.45 20.02 -0.31
N PHE A 145 -7.90 20.06 0.95
CA PHE A 145 -8.92 21.01 1.40
C PHE A 145 -8.44 22.46 1.53
N GLU A 146 -7.15 22.75 1.32
CA GLU A 146 -6.69 24.13 1.17
C GLU A 146 -7.17 24.76 -0.14
N TRP A 147 -7.44 23.94 -1.16
CA TRP A 147 -7.80 24.36 -2.51
C TRP A 147 -9.24 24.03 -2.87
N VAL A 148 -9.79 22.99 -2.24
CA VAL A 148 -11.13 22.45 -2.56
C VAL A 148 -12.03 22.52 -1.31
N PRO A 149 -13.35 22.78 -1.46
CA PRO A 149 -14.28 22.69 -0.33
C PRO A 149 -14.20 21.34 0.40
N ARG A 150 -14.46 21.34 1.70
CA ARG A 150 -14.54 20.09 2.47
C ARG A 150 -15.74 19.25 1.98
N ILE A 151 -15.43 18.16 1.29
CA ILE A 151 -16.43 17.29 0.64
C ILE A 151 -16.75 16.00 1.41
N GLY A 152 -16.18 15.82 2.60
CA GLY A 152 -16.34 14.59 3.39
C GLY A 152 -15.56 13.42 2.79
N ALA A 153 -14.27 13.64 2.54
CA ALA A 153 -13.36 12.65 1.96
C ALA A 153 -12.17 12.37 2.89
N ALA A 154 -11.58 11.19 2.76
CA ALA A 154 -10.27 10.86 3.31
C ALA A 154 -9.40 10.28 2.19
N MET A 155 -8.23 10.87 1.95
CA MET A 155 -7.24 10.35 0.99
C MET A 155 -6.48 9.21 1.63
N ILE A 156 -6.54 8.03 1.04
CA ILE A 156 -6.05 6.78 1.65
C ILE A 156 -4.82 6.20 0.96
N ALA A 157 -4.56 6.58 -0.29
CA ALA A 157 -3.38 6.14 -1.01
C ALA A 157 -3.02 7.09 -2.17
N GLY A 158 -1.79 6.95 -2.69
CA GLY A 158 -1.30 7.66 -3.87
C GLY A 158 -0.76 6.71 -4.95
N ASP A 159 -0.74 7.19 -6.19
CA ASP A 159 -0.23 6.48 -7.37
C ASP A 159 1.27 6.71 -7.63
N GLY A 160 1.99 7.29 -6.67
CA GLY A 160 3.40 7.71 -6.83
C GLY A 160 3.57 9.03 -7.59
N GLY A 161 2.50 9.56 -8.16
CA GLY A 161 2.43 10.87 -8.79
C GLY A 161 1.48 11.81 -8.05
N SER A 162 0.62 12.48 -8.83
CA SER A 162 -0.38 13.44 -8.34
C SER A 162 -1.77 12.83 -8.16
N GLY A 163 -1.97 11.55 -8.48
CA GLY A 163 -3.24 10.85 -8.30
C GLY A 163 -3.44 10.41 -6.86
N ARG A 164 -4.68 10.48 -6.38
CA ARG A 164 -5.05 10.10 -5.01
C ARG A 164 -6.25 9.18 -5.02
N LEU A 165 -6.18 8.11 -4.25
CA LEU A 165 -7.34 7.28 -3.92
C LEU A 165 -7.98 7.80 -2.62
N LEU A 166 -9.30 7.83 -2.59
CA LEU A 166 -10.04 8.42 -1.49
C LEU A 166 -11.36 7.69 -1.20
N LEU A 167 -11.76 7.80 0.07
CA LEU A 167 -13.03 7.28 0.61
C LEU A 167 -13.98 8.45 0.88
N ASP A 168 -15.26 8.26 0.61
CA ASP A 168 -16.33 9.11 1.11
C ASP A 168 -16.64 8.75 2.57
N THR A 169 -16.30 9.65 3.50
CA THR A 169 -16.46 9.42 4.94
C THR A 169 -17.90 9.59 5.42
N ARG A 170 -18.81 10.08 4.57
CA ARG A 170 -20.22 10.29 4.93
C ARG A 170 -21.06 9.03 4.82
N VAL A 171 -20.62 8.08 3.99
CA VAL A 171 -21.34 6.81 3.74
C VAL A 171 -20.77 5.63 4.54
N GLY A 172 -19.58 5.76 5.13
CA GLY A 172 -18.99 4.73 6.00
C GLY A 172 -18.47 3.53 5.22
N ASP A 173 -18.79 2.31 5.66
CA ASP A 173 -18.26 1.08 5.03
C ASP A 173 -18.80 0.80 3.62
N ASP A 174 -19.93 1.40 3.25
CA ASP A 174 -20.49 1.34 1.90
C ASP A 174 -19.75 2.26 0.90
N SER A 175 -18.64 2.87 1.32
CA SER A 175 -17.85 3.78 0.50
C SER A 175 -17.12 3.02 -0.62
N PRO A 176 -17.27 3.42 -1.89
CA PRO A 176 -16.35 2.96 -2.92
C PRO A 176 -14.98 3.61 -2.71
N VAL A 177 -13.94 2.98 -3.25
CA VAL A 177 -12.64 3.65 -3.40
C VAL A 177 -12.62 4.35 -4.74
N VAL A 178 -12.39 5.65 -4.72
CA VAL A 178 -12.39 6.48 -5.93
C VAL A 178 -11.04 7.13 -6.15
N PHE A 179 -10.69 7.36 -7.40
CA PHE A 179 -9.51 8.07 -7.83
C PHE A 179 -9.84 9.54 -8.12
N SER A 180 -8.93 10.42 -7.73
CA SER A 180 -8.93 11.83 -8.04
C SER A 180 -7.59 12.22 -8.64
N TYR A 181 -7.63 12.88 -9.78
CA TYR A 181 -6.46 13.52 -10.36
C TYR A 181 -6.35 14.96 -9.86
N SER A 182 -5.17 15.34 -9.33
CA SER A 182 -4.94 16.71 -8.88
C SER A 182 -4.91 17.66 -10.08
N GLY A 183 -5.93 18.54 -10.20
CA GLY A 183 -6.03 19.52 -11.27
C GLY A 183 -7.44 20.05 -11.59
N GLY A 184 -8.48 19.41 -11.06
CA GLY A 184 -9.86 19.93 -11.07
C GLY A 184 -10.24 20.48 -9.69
N ASP A 185 -10.77 21.70 -9.64
CA ASP A 185 -11.26 22.34 -8.39
C ASP A 185 -12.69 21.85 -8.03
N ASP A 186 -13.14 20.73 -8.62
CA ASP A 186 -14.56 20.39 -8.71
C ASP A 186 -15.02 19.40 -7.60
N GLY A 187 -14.16 19.10 -6.64
CA GLY A 187 -14.50 18.28 -5.48
C GLY A 187 -14.70 16.80 -5.82
N TRP A 188 -15.94 16.32 -5.72
CA TRP A 188 -16.28 14.95 -6.14
C TRP A 188 -16.48 14.86 -7.66
N GLU A 189 -16.77 15.97 -8.32
CA GLU A 189 -16.86 16.03 -9.77
C GLU A 189 -15.46 15.80 -10.33
N GLY A 190 -15.33 14.82 -11.25
CA GLY A 190 -14.03 14.37 -11.76
C GLY A 190 -13.41 13.18 -11.02
N THR A 191 -14.08 12.62 -10.01
CA THR A 191 -13.64 11.37 -9.38
C THR A 191 -14.22 10.13 -10.09
N THR A 192 -13.42 9.07 -10.20
CA THR A 192 -13.80 7.81 -10.85
C THR A 192 -13.68 6.64 -9.87
N VAL A 193 -14.65 5.72 -9.90
CA VAL A 193 -14.64 4.55 -9.02
C VAL A 193 -13.58 3.55 -9.48
N GLN A 194 -12.70 3.15 -8.56
CA GLN A 194 -11.64 2.16 -8.76
C GLN A 194 -11.96 0.81 -8.10
N ALA A 195 -12.67 0.86 -6.97
CA ALA A 195 -13.23 -0.33 -6.33
C ALA A 195 -14.63 -0.04 -5.82
N ASP A 196 -15.53 -1.00 -5.96
CA ASP A 196 -16.93 -0.87 -5.53
C ASP A 196 -17.08 -0.83 -4.01
N SER A 197 -16.08 -1.31 -3.26
CA SER A 197 -16.04 -1.30 -1.81
C SER A 197 -14.62 -1.23 -1.25
N ILE A 198 -14.51 -0.93 0.04
CA ILE A 198 -13.24 -0.99 0.79
C ILE A 198 -12.65 -2.41 0.77
N ASP A 199 -13.49 -3.44 0.84
CA ASP A 199 -13.03 -4.84 0.82
C ASP A 199 -12.47 -5.24 -0.54
N ASP A 200 -13.12 -4.84 -1.64
CA ASP A 200 -12.64 -5.11 -3.00
C ASP A 200 -11.30 -4.42 -3.25
N PHE A 201 -11.14 -3.20 -2.74
CA PHE A 201 -9.88 -2.47 -2.80
C PHE A 201 -8.76 -3.18 -2.02
N ILE A 202 -9.00 -3.53 -0.75
CA ILE A 202 -7.99 -4.23 0.06
C ILE A 202 -7.62 -5.55 -0.60
N ALA A 203 -8.59 -6.34 -1.06
CA ALA A 203 -8.34 -7.63 -1.68
C ALA A 203 -7.51 -7.52 -2.97
N SER A 204 -7.83 -6.57 -3.85
CA SER A 204 -7.08 -6.36 -5.09
C SER A 204 -5.70 -5.76 -4.86
N ALA A 205 -5.55 -4.82 -3.93
CA ALA A 205 -4.25 -4.23 -3.57
C ALA A 205 -3.31 -5.28 -2.95
N GLU A 206 -3.81 -6.11 -2.03
CA GLU A 206 -3.05 -7.18 -1.37
C GLU A 206 -2.69 -8.32 -2.33
N ALA A 207 -3.49 -8.54 -3.37
CA ALA A 207 -3.18 -9.49 -4.44
C ALA A 207 -2.24 -8.92 -5.51
N GLY A 208 -1.96 -7.61 -5.48
CA GLY A 208 -1.22 -6.92 -6.56
C GLY A 208 -1.95 -6.89 -7.89
N THR A 209 -3.28 -6.96 -7.88
CA THR A 209 -4.14 -6.98 -9.07
C THR A 209 -5.02 -5.73 -9.17
N LEU A 210 -4.74 -4.69 -8.37
CA LEU A 210 -5.42 -3.42 -8.50
C LEU A 210 -4.93 -2.73 -9.78
N GLU A 211 -5.86 -2.37 -10.65
CA GLU A 211 -5.62 -1.57 -11.84
C GLU A 211 -6.27 -0.20 -11.67
N VAL A 212 -5.55 0.88 -11.97
CA VAL A 212 -6.13 2.24 -11.95
C VAL A 212 -6.75 2.52 -13.31
N VAL A 213 -8.06 2.58 -13.34
CA VAL A 213 -8.83 2.78 -14.58
C VAL A 213 -9.08 4.27 -14.78
N PHE A 214 -8.54 4.81 -15.88
CA PHE A 214 -8.77 6.19 -16.31
C PHE A 214 -9.87 6.29 -17.37
N ASP A 215 -9.74 5.50 -18.44
CA ASP A 215 -10.68 5.47 -19.55
C ASP A 215 -11.91 4.60 -19.18
N ASP A 216 -13.11 5.05 -19.53
CA ASP A 216 -14.39 4.36 -19.27
C ASP A 216 -14.72 4.10 -17.79
N ALA A 217 -13.94 4.66 -16.85
CA ALA A 217 -14.20 4.52 -15.43
C ALA A 217 -15.51 5.21 -15.02
N ARG A 218 -16.30 4.53 -14.17
CA ARG A 218 -17.58 5.07 -13.70
C ARG A 218 -17.33 6.29 -12.81
N GLU A 219 -17.87 7.44 -13.19
CA GLU A 219 -17.86 8.62 -12.33
C GLU A 219 -18.55 8.34 -10.99
N TYR A 220 -17.94 8.80 -9.89
CA TYR A 220 -18.58 8.76 -8.59
C TYR A 220 -19.54 9.94 -8.43
N ARG A 221 -20.78 9.63 -8.08
CA ARG A 221 -21.81 10.62 -7.75
C ARG A 221 -22.20 10.40 -6.29
N PRO A 222 -21.77 11.28 -5.37
CA PRO A 222 -22.03 11.06 -3.97
C PRO A 222 -23.52 11.06 -3.68
N ARG A 223 -23.96 10.14 -2.82
CA ARG A 223 -25.34 10.12 -2.34
C ARG A 223 -25.50 11.26 -1.33
N VAL A 224 -26.46 12.15 -1.61
CA VAL A 224 -26.83 13.29 -0.74
C VAL A 224 -27.59 12.81 0.48
#